data_AF-A0A9W8SA00-F1
#
_entry.id   AF-A0A9W8SA00-F1
#
_cell.length_a   1.000
_cell.length_b   1.000
_cell.length_c   1.000
_cell.angle_alpha   90.00
_cell.angle_beta   90.00
_cell.angle_gamma   90.00
#
_symmetry.space_group_name_H-M   'P 1'
#
loop_
_entity.id
_entity.type
_entity.pdbx_description
1 polymer ?
#
loop_
_entity_poly.entity_id
_entity_poly.type
_entity_poly.pdbx_seq_one_letter_code
_entity_poly.pdbx_strand_id
1 'polypeptide(L)'
;MFLLHAHTRLPIRARQHPPLLYAIFALSARHLTRLPKYKTPQGILYQGQLLPKLTPHDAVEYTLKCIPALRDFHTIQDDEKLESIIATSVILRQLEEIDDEEEDDPQGRNERRNDGTEAPRAKPQVNFLAIIDAVLRSPPSRTLFGRRSLIQAAYWMAVRQELYHSFTKRHPPKMILDPEYGLGASKANKIVLHTAQVAKWRWADGSEQEWCSYPKTGD
;
A
#
# COMPACT_ATOMS: atom_id res chain seq x y z
N MET A 1 1.20 7.07 13.36
CA MET A 1 1.24 8.46 12.84
C MET A 1 0.44 8.64 11.54
N PHE A 2 0.36 7.66 10.64
CA PHE A 2 -0.50 7.75 9.44
C PHE A 2 -2.00 7.61 9.76
N LEU A 3 -2.37 6.66 10.63
CA LEU A 3 -3.77 6.46 11.07
C LEU A 3 -4.38 7.71 11.74
N LEU A 4 -3.58 8.55 12.40
CA LEU A 4 -4.08 9.76 13.07
C LEU A 4 -4.31 10.92 12.09
N HIS A 5 -3.42 11.13 11.10
CA HIS A 5 -3.61 12.18 10.08
C HIS A 5 -4.64 11.78 9.02
N ALA A 6 -4.80 10.48 8.78
CA ALA A 6 -5.80 9.89 7.90
C ALA A 6 -7.24 10.05 8.41
N HIS A 7 -7.46 10.03 9.73
CA HIS A 7 -8.79 9.89 10.33
C HIS A 7 -9.76 11.03 9.98
N THR A 8 -9.26 12.24 9.71
CA THR A 8 -10.11 13.40 9.39
C THR A 8 -9.98 13.87 7.94
N ARG A 9 -8.79 13.80 7.34
CA ARG A 9 -8.54 14.38 6.00
C ARG A 9 -8.85 13.43 4.86
N LEU A 10 -8.60 12.12 5.01
CA LEU A 10 -8.85 11.16 3.94
C LEU A 10 -10.35 10.97 3.63
N PRO A 11 -11.26 10.86 4.61
CA PRO A 11 -12.68 10.70 4.32
C PRO A 11 -13.29 11.91 3.59
N ILE A 12 -12.87 13.12 3.95
CA ILE A 12 -13.34 14.35 3.29
C ILE A 12 -12.81 14.41 1.86
N ARG A 13 -11.51 14.14 1.64
CA ARG A 13 -10.91 14.10 0.30
C ARG A 13 -11.48 12.98 -0.57
N ALA A 14 -11.77 11.81 0.00
CA ALA A 14 -12.36 10.70 -0.72
C ALA A 14 -13.72 11.08 -1.36
N ARG A 15 -14.50 11.96 -0.72
CA ARG A 15 -15.76 12.46 -1.32
C ARG A 15 -15.55 13.24 -2.61
N GLN A 16 -14.39 13.87 -2.78
CA GLN A 16 -14.05 14.71 -3.93
C GLN A 16 -13.17 13.98 -4.96
N HIS A 17 -12.54 12.88 -4.58
CA HIS A 17 -11.63 12.10 -5.42
C HIS A 17 -12.09 10.64 -5.51
N PRO A 18 -12.84 10.27 -6.57
CA PRO A 18 -13.40 8.93 -6.72
C PRO A 18 -12.38 7.77 -6.60
N PRO A 19 -11.16 7.84 -7.17
CA PRO A 19 -10.19 6.75 -7.03
C PRO A 19 -9.82 6.45 -5.57
N LEU A 20 -9.70 7.49 -4.75
CA LEU A 20 -9.37 7.36 -3.33
C LEU A 20 -10.54 6.73 -2.55
N LEU A 21 -11.77 7.11 -2.87
CA LEU A 21 -12.97 6.50 -2.30
C LEU A 21 -13.04 5.00 -2.63
N TYR A 22 -12.83 4.65 -3.90
CA TYR A 22 -12.85 3.27 -4.33
C TYR A 22 -11.75 2.44 -3.66
N ALA A 23 -10.54 2.98 -3.50
CA ALA A 23 -9.49 2.26 -2.77
C ALA A 23 -9.86 2.02 -1.29
N ILE A 24 -10.48 2.99 -0.62
CA ILE A 24 -10.97 2.82 0.75
C ILE A 24 -12.06 1.72 0.80
N PHE A 25 -12.99 1.73 -0.15
CA PHE A 25 -14.04 0.71 -0.24
C PHE A 25 -13.46 -0.67 -0.55
N ALA A 26 -12.47 -0.76 -1.44
CA ALA A 26 -11.81 -2.02 -1.76
C ALA A 26 -11.17 -2.64 -0.52
N LEU A 27 -10.35 -1.86 0.20
CA LEU A 27 -9.69 -2.29 1.42
C LEU A 27 -10.70 -2.65 2.52
N SER A 28 -11.74 -1.85 2.69
CA SER A 28 -12.78 -2.09 3.70
C SER A 28 -13.58 -3.35 3.38
N ALA A 29 -13.99 -3.54 2.12
CA ALA A 29 -14.71 -4.72 1.66
C ALA A 29 -13.90 -5.98 1.93
N ARG A 30 -12.60 -5.98 1.57
CA ARG A 30 -11.71 -7.11 1.86
C ARG A 30 -11.58 -7.35 3.36
N HIS A 31 -11.25 -6.32 4.14
CA HIS A 31 -11.03 -6.46 5.58
C HIS A 31 -12.26 -7.03 6.31
N LEU A 32 -13.45 -6.51 5.99
CA LEU A 32 -14.69 -6.91 6.64
C LEU A 32 -15.14 -8.32 6.22
N THR A 33 -15.00 -8.67 4.94
CA THR A 33 -15.40 -9.99 4.43
C THR A 33 -14.41 -11.09 4.82
N ARG A 34 -13.13 -10.75 5.07
CA ARG A 34 -12.10 -11.68 5.53
C ARG A 34 -12.35 -12.17 6.94
N LEU A 35 -12.65 -11.27 7.88
CA LEU A 35 -12.63 -11.58 9.31
C LEU A 35 -13.93 -12.27 9.79
N PRO A 36 -13.85 -13.50 10.36
CA PRO A 36 -15.03 -14.27 10.78
C PRO A 36 -15.92 -13.53 11.78
N LYS A 37 -15.34 -12.70 12.65
CA LYS A 37 -16.05 -11.92 13.67
C LYS A 37 -17.11 -10.95 13.13
N TYR A 38 -17.05 -10.60 11.84
CA TYR A 38 -18.04 -9.72 11.21
C TYR A 38 -19.08 -10.50 10.39
N LYS A 39 -18.88 -11.81 10.17
CA LYS A 39 -19.79 -12.63 9.37
C LYS A 39 -21.01 -13.03 10.20
N THR A 40 -22.19 -12.83 9.64
CA THR A 40 -23.47 -13.29 10.20
C THR A 40 -24.26 -14.02 9.12
N PRO A 41 -25.28 -14.82 9.47
CA PRO A 41 -26.14 -15.48 8.47
C PRO A 41 -26.84 -14.50 7.51
N GLN A 42 -26.98 -13.23 7.89
CA GLN A 42 -27.67 -12.20 7.11
C GLN A 42 -26.70 -11.29 6.31
N GLY A 43 -25.39 -11.57 6.38
CA GLY A 43 -24.34 -10.77 5.75
C GLY A 43 -23.31 -10.26 6.76
N ILE A 44 -22.64 -9.15 6.44
CA ILE A 44 -21.57 -8.59 7.27
C ILE A 44 -22.15 -7.58 8.27
N LEU A 45 -21.89 -7.76 9.56
CA LEU A 45 -22.27 -6.82 10.62
C LEU A 45 -21.02 -6.08 11.12
N TYR A 46 -20.99 -4.76 10.92
CA TYR A 46 -19.90 -3.91 11.36
C TYR A 46 -20.44 -2.69 12.11
N GLN A 47 -19.99 -2.50 13.37
CA GLN A 47 -20.42 -1.38 14.22
C GLN A 47 -21.96 -1.21 14.32
N GLY A 48 -22.70 -2.32 14.36
CA GLY A 48 -24.16 -2.33 14.41
C GLY A 48 -24.86 -2.11 13.07
N GLN A 49 -24.11 -1.83 11.99
CA GLN A 49 -24.64 -1.71 10.63
C GLN A 49 -24.56 -3.05 9.90
N LEU A 50 -25.70 -3.55 9.42
CA LEU A 50 -25.75 -4.73 8.56
C LEU A 50 -25.49 -4.34 7.10
N LEU A 51 -24.54 -5.03 6.47
CA LEU A 51 -24.15 -4.88 5.07
C LEU A 51 -24.48 -6.19 4.33
N PRO A 52 -25.76 -6.41 3.95
CA PRO A 52 -26.24 -7.70 3.47
C PRO A 52 -25.72 -8.07 2.07
N LYS A 53 -25.32 -7.06 1.28
CA LYS A 53 -24.85 -7.23 -0.10
C LYS A 53 -23.32 -7.21 -0.22
N LEU A 54 -22.60 -7.02 0.89
CA LEU A 54 -21.15 -6.92 0.85
C LEU A 54 -20.54 -8.32 0.64
N THR A 55 -19.85 -8.49 -0.47
CA THR A 55 -19.19 -9.73 -0.88
C THR A 55 -17.70 -9.52 -1.09
N PRO A 56 -16.89 -10.59 -1.07
CA PRO A 56 -15.47 -10.49 -1.45
C PRO A 56 -15.24 -9.95 -2.87
N HIS A 57 -16.22 -10.09 -3.78
CA HIS A 57 -16.14 -9.59 -5.16
C HIS A 57 -16.11 -8.06 -5.21
N ASP A 58 -16.76 -7.38 -4.27
CA ASP A 58 -16.82 -5.91 -4.24
C ASP A 58 -15.42 -5.30 -4.11
N ALA A 59 -14.50 -5.96 -3.39
CA ALA A 59 -13.12 -5.50 -3.26
C ALA A 59 -12.42 -5.43 -4.63
N VAL A 60 -12.66 -6.42 -5.49
CA VAL A 60 -12.12 -6.47 -6.85
C VAL A 60 -12.76 -5.39 -7.72
N GLU A 61 -14.08 -5.23 -7.67
CA GLU A 61 -14.78 -4.21 -8.45
C GLU A 61 -14.29 -2.79 -8.14
N TYR A 62 -14.13 -2.47 -6.85
CA TYR A 62 -13.62 -1.17 -6.45
C TYR A 62 -12.17 -0.97 -6.89
N THR A 63 -11.33 -2.01 -6.82
CA THR A 63 -9.95 -1.95 -7.32
C THR A 63 -9.92 -1.66 -8.82
N LEU A 64 -10.76 -2.34 -9.62
CA LEU A 64 -10.86 -2.12 -11.07
C LEU A 64 -11.25 -0.67 -11.40
N LYS A 65 -12.10 -0.04 -10.58
CA LYS A 65 -12.49 1.38 -10.75
C LYS A 65 -11.33 2.35 -10.49
N CYS A 66 -10.29 1.95 -9.75
CA CYS A 66 -9.10 2.77 -9.54
C CYS A 66 -8.11 2.73 -10.71
N ILE A 67 -8.08 1.62 -11.47
CA ILE A 67 -7.05 1.35 -12.50
C ILE A 67 -6.91 2.48 -13.53
N PRO A 68 -7.98 3.03 -14.13
CA PRO A 68 -7.83 4.08 -15.14
C PRO A 68 -7.09 5.31 -14.61
N ALA A 69 -7.43 5.74 -13.39
CA ALA A 69 -6.81 6.90 -12.78
C ALA A 69 -5.34 6.66 -12.39
N LEU A 70 -4.99 5.42 -12.03
CA LEU A 70 -3.61 5.01 -11.74
C LEU A 70 -2.78 4.88 -13.01
N ARG A 71 -3.37 4.48 -14.14
CA ARG A 71 -2.68 4.41 -15.44
C ARG A 71 -2.41 5.80 -15.99
N ASP A 72 -3.40 6.68 -15.91
CA ASP A 72 -3.38 7.98 -16.56
C ASP A 72 -2.82 9.09 -15.64
N PHE A 73 -2.16 8.73 -14.54
CA PHE A 73 -1.66 9.65 -13.51
C PHE A 73 -0.72 10.72 -14.06
N HIS A 74 0.06 10.40 -15.09
CA HIS A 74 0.99 11.32 -15.73
C HIS A 74 0.30 12.49 -16.45
N THR A 75 -1.01 12.38 -16.69
CA THR A 75 -1.83 13.45 -17.29
C THR A 75 -2.35 14.46 -16.27
N ILE A 76 -2.23 14.15 -14.97
CA ILE A 76 -2.78 14.95 -13.89
C ILE A 76 -1.87 16.15 -13.63
N GLN A 77 -2.41 17.35 -13.84
CA GLN A 77 -1.74 18.63 -13.52
C GLN A 77 -2.15 19.21 -12.16
N ASP A 78 -3.19 18.65 -11.54
CA ASP A 78 -3.74 19.08 -10.26
C ASP A 78 -3.02 18.36 -9.12
N ASP A 79 -2.28 19.12 -8.31
CA ASP A 79 -1.53 18.63 -7.15
C ASP A 79 -2.41 17.82 -6.18
N GLU A 80 -3.64 18.26 -5.88
CA GLU A 80 -4.50 17.59 -4.90
C GLU A 80 -5.03 16.26 -5.44
N LYS A 81 -5.30 16.19 -6.76
CA LYS A 81 -5.61 14.93 -7.42
C LYS A 81 -4.40 13.99 -7.41
N LEU A 82 -3.20 14.49 -7.68
CA LEU A 82 -1.98 13.69 -7.64
C LEU A 82 -1.71 13.14 -6.23
N GLU A 83 -1.88 13.96 -5.19
CA GLU A 83 -1.83 13.50 -3.79
C GLU A 83 -2.82 12.36 -3.52
N SER A 84 -4.04 12.50 -4.04
CA SER A 84 -5.09 11.49 -3.88
C SER A 84 -4.75 10.20 -4.64
N ILE A 85 -4.09 10.29 -5.80
CA ILE A 85 -3.58 9.11 -6.53
C ILE A 85 -2.47 8.40 -5.75
N ILE A 86 -1.53 9.12 -5.15
CA ILE A 86 -0.50 8.54 -4.29
C ILE A 86 -1.14 7.83 -3.09
N ALA A 87 -2.11 8.47 -2.43
CA ALA A 87 -2.83 7.83 -1.33
C ALA A 87 -3.61 6.59 -1.80
N THR A 88 -4.22 6.64 -3.00
CA THR A 88 -4.92 5.52 -3.63
C THR A 88 -3.98 4.34 -3.82
N SER A 89 -2.80 4.55 -4.41
CA SER A 89 -1.84 3.48 -4.69
C SER A 89 -1.31 2.83 -3.41
N VAL A 90 -1.03 3.61 -2.37
CA VAL A 90 -0.60 3.10 -1.05
C VAL A 90 -1.69 2.26 -0.36
N ILE A 91 -2.97 2.66 -0.49
CA ILE A 91 -4.09 1.87 0.05
C ILE A 91 -4.27 0.56 -0.73
N LEU A 92 -4.17 0.58 -2.05
CA LEU A 92 -4.28 -0.63 -2.87
C LEU A 92 -3.10 -1.56 -2.68
N ARG A 93 -1.91 -1.03 -2.39
CA ARG A 93 -0.79 -1.84 -1.92
C ARG A 93 -1.15 -2.55 -0.61
N GLN A 94 -1.74 -1.86 0.38
CA GLN A 94 -2.19 -2.53 1.60
C GLN A 94 -3.19 -3.68 1.34
N LEU A 95 -4.03 -3.52 0.31
CA LEU A 95 -4.96 -4.56 -0.11
C LEU A 95 -4.22 -5.77 -0.72
N GLU A 96 -3.23 -5.53 -1.60
CA GLU A 96 -2.34 -6.57 -2.16
C GLU A 96 -1.67 -7.39 -1.04
N GLU A 97 -1.17 -6.72 0.00
CA GLU A 97 -0.52 -7.38 1.14
C GLU A 97 -1.47 -8.29 1.93
N ILE A 98 -2.72 -7.86 2.10
CA ILE A 98 -3.76 -8.67 2.77
C ILE A 98 -4.09 -9.91 1.94
N ASP A 99 -4.13 -9.77 0.61
CA ASP A 99 -4.42 -10.87 -0.31
C ASP A 99 -3.27 -11.88 -0.35
N ASP A 100 -2.01 -11.42 -0.33
CA ASP A 100 -0.81 -12.28 -0.26
C ASP A 100 -0.75 -13.10 1.05
N GLU A 101 -1.13 -12.49 2.19
CA GLU A 101 -1.22 -13.19 3.48
C GLU A 101 -2.28 -14.30 3.48
N GLU A 102 -3.42 -14.10 2.78
CA GLU A 102 -4.47 -15.12 2.65
C GLU A 102 -4.02 -16.30 1.78
N GLU A 103 -3.22 -16.06 0.74
CA GLU A 103 -2.74 -17.12 -0.15
C GLU A 103 -1.69 -18.02 0.50
N ASP A 104 -0.88 -17.45 1.40
CA ASP A 104 0.14 -18.18 2.15
C ASP A 104 -0.42 -18.95 3.36
N ASP A 105 -1.67 -18.68 3.79
CA ASP A 105 -2.31 -19.43 4.86
C ASP A 105 -2.82 -20.81 4.37
N PRO A 106 -2.27 -21.93 4.89
CA PRO A 106 -2.70 -23.28 4.50
C PRO A 106 -4.18 -23.57 4.81
N GLN A 107 -4.82 -22.85 5.75
CA GLN A 107 -6.26 -22.98 6.01
C GLN A 107 -7.11 -22.27 4.95
N GLY A 108 -6.77 -21.04 4.56
CA GLY A 108 -7.44 -20.31 3.46
C GLY A 108 -7.37 -21.02 2.10
N ARG A 109 -6.27 -21.76 1.86
CA ARG A 109 -6.11 -22.59 0.66
C ARG A 109 -7.10 -23.76 0.57
N ASN A 110 -7.53 -24.31 1.71
CA ASN A 110 -8.50 -25.41 1.77
C ASN A 110 -9.96 -24.92 1.61
N GLU A 111 -10.29 -23.72 2.11
CA GLU A 111 -11.63 -23.14 1.92
C GLU A 111 -11.92 -22.83 0.44
N ARG A 112 -10.93 -22.31 -0.32
CA ARG A 112 -11.07 -22.09 -1.77
C ARG A 112 -11.16 -23.39 -2.58
N ARG A 113 -10.61 -24.51 -2.06
CA ARG A 113 -10.64 -25.83 -2.73
C ARG A 113 -11.99 -26.53 -2.63
N ASN A 114 -12.81 -26.17 -1.64
CA ASN A 114 -14.10 -26.81 -1.38
C ASN A 114 -15.25 -26.19 -2.18
N ASP A 115 -15.05 -25.04 -2.82
CA ASP A 115 -16.05 -24.31 -3.62
C ASP A 115 -16.02 -24.67 -5.13
N GLY A 116 -15.54 -25.87 -5.49
CA GLY A 116 -15.63 -26.45 -6.85
C GLY A 116 -15.01 -25.65 -8.01
N THR A 117 -14.42 -24.50 -7.73
CA THR A 117 -13.94 -23.56 -8.73
C THR A 117 -12.45 -23.82 -8.92
N GLU A 118 -12.07 -24.32 -10.09
CA GLU A 118 -10.67 -24.55 -10.48
C GLU A 118 -9.80 -23.37 -10.05
N ALA A 119 -8.67 -23.68 -9.40
CA ALA A 119 -7.70 -22.68 -8.95
C ALA A 119 -7.42 -21.69 -10.10
N PRO A 120 -7.79 -20.40 -9.97
CA PRO A 120 -7.52 -19.47 -11.04
C PRO A 120 -6.01 -19.37 -11.16
N ARG A 121 -5.47 -19.81 -12.31
CA ARG A 121 -4.13 -19.51 -12.78
C ARG A 121 -3.80 -18.07 -12.37
N ALA A 122 -2.65 -17.89 -11.71
CA ALA A 122 -2.12 -16.62 -11.23
C ALA A 122 -2.56 -15.48 -12.17
N LYS A 123 -3.61 -14.76 -11.80
CA LYS A 123 -4.06 -13.62 -12.57
C LYS A 123 -2.89 -12.64 -12.58
N PRO A 124 -2.63 -11.92 -13.69
CA PRO A 124 -1.65 -10.84 -13.68
C PRO A 124 -2.06 -9.84 -12.61
N GLN A 125 -1.51 -9.98 -11.41
CA GLN A 125 -1.73 -9.06 -10.30
C GLN A 125 -1.08 -7.75 -10.70
N VAL A 126 -1.83 -6.67 -10.55
CA VAL A 126 -1.31 -5.32 -10.71
C VAL A 126 -0.29 -5.11 -9.61
N ASN A 127 1.00 -4.99 -9.97
CA ASN A 127 2.06 -4.73 -9.00
C ASN A 127 1.94 -3.27 -8.52
N PHE A 128 1.24 -3.07 -7.39
CA PHE A 128 1.00 -1.73 -6.87
C PHE A 128 2.28 -1.06 -6.37
N LEU A 129 3.33 -1.83 -6.04
CA LEU A 129 4.67 -1.26 -5.75
C LEU A 129 5.22 -0.49 -6.94
N ALA A 130 5.14 -1.10 -8.13
CA ALA A 130 5.65 -0.49 -9.35
C ALA A 130 4.88 0.81 -9.67
N ILE A 131 3.59 0.85 -9.37
CA ILE A 131 2.77 2.05 -9.51
C ILE A 131 3.18 3.11 -8.48
N ILE A 132 3.32 2.75 -7.19
CA ILE A 132 3.79 3.66 -6.15
C ILE A 132 5.13 4.28 -6.54
N ASP A 133 6.08 3.45 -6.98
CA ASP A 133 7.39 3.87 -7.45
C ASP A 133 7.31 4.82 -8.66
N ALA A 134 6.48 4.50 -9.66
CA ALA A 134 6.31 5.35 -10.84
C ALA A 134 5.70 6.71 -10.49
N VAL A 135 4.68 6.72 -9.63
CA VAL A 135 4.01 7.97 -9.21
C VAL A 135 4.95 8.82 -8.36
N LEU A 136 5.60 8.24 -7.35
CA LEU A 136 6.50 8.99 -6.44
C LEU A 136 7.71 9.59 -7.17
N ARG A 137 8.23 8.92 -8.20
CA ARG A 137 9.36 9.43 -9.01
C ARG A 137 8.96 10.45 -10.06
N SER A 138 7.66 10.66 -10.29
CA SER A 138 7.22 11.68 -11.24
C SER A 138 7.73 13.06 -10.84
N PRO A 139 8.15 13.91 -11.81
CA PRO A 139 8.65 15.26 -11.50
C PRO A 139 7.71 16.09 -10.62
N PRO A 140 6.37 16.07 -10.81
CA PRO A 140 5.45 16.77 -9.93
C PRO A 140 5.47 16.24 -8.49
N SER A 141 5.61 14.93 -8.30
CA SER A 141 5.66 14.34 -6.95
C SER A 141 6.95 14.71 -6.22
N ARG A 142 8.08 14.79 -6.92
CA ARG A 142 9.36 15.22 -6.34
C ARG A 142 9.35 16.69 -5.91
N THR A 143 8.76 17.58 -6.70
CA THR A 143 8.68 19.02 -6.35
C THR A 143 7.74 19.28 -5.17
N LEU A 144 6.70 18.45 -5.02
CA LEU A 144 5.75 18.53 -3.92
C LEU A 144 6.25 17.83 -2.65
N PHE A 145 7.22 16.92 -2.78
CA PHE A 145 7.89 16.29 -1.66
C PHE A 145 8.59 17.35 -0.81
N GLY A 146 8.32 17.39 0.49
CA GLY A 146 8.80 18.46 1.38
C GLY A 146 7.76 19.54 1.70
N ARG A 147 6.85 19.83 0.75
CA ARG A 147 5.83 20.90 0.89
C ARG A 147 4.47 20.37 1.35
N ARG A 148 4.17 19.12 1.02
CA ARG A 148 2.85 18.51 1.24
C ARG A 148 2.89 17.35 2.22
N SER A 149 2.15 17.49 3.32
CA SER A 149 2.12 16.48 4.39
C SER A 149 1.57 15.11 3.96
N LEU A 150 0.64 15.05 2.99
CA LEU A 150 0.07 13.76 2.56
C LEU A 150 1.05 12.95 1.72
N ILE A 151 1.76 13.56 0.78
CA ILE A 151 2.77 12.88 -0.05
C ILE A 151 3.87 12.30 0.83
N GLN A 152 4.40 13.12 1.75
CA GLN A 152 5.42 12.67 2.69
C GLN A 152 4.91 11.50 3.51
N ALA A 153 3.71 11.63 4.08
CA ALA A 153 3.16 10.58 4.91
C ALA A 153 2.95 9.28 4.08
N ALA A 154 2.45 9.38 2.85
CA ALA A 154 2.16 8.25 1.97
C ALA A 154 3.46 7.55 1.54
N TYR A 155 4.50 8.31 1.20
CA TYR A 155 5.85 7.80 1.00
C TYR A 155 6.34 7.01 2.21
N TRP A 156 6.31 7.62 3.40
CA TRP A 156 6.79 6.96 4.61
C TRP A 156 5.94 5.76 5.02
N MET A 157 4.68 5.68 4.57
CA MET A 157 3.86 4.47 4.70
C MET A 157 4.37 3.38 3.76
N ALA A 158 4.54 3.69 2.48
CA ALA A 158 5.06 2.75 1.48
C ALA A 158 6.44 2.18 1.88
N VAL A 159 7.35 3.01 2.40
CA VAL A 159 8.65 2.53 2.92
C VAL A 159 8.45 1.49 4.02
N ARG A 160 7.54 1.75 4.97
CA ARG A 160 7.30 0.83 6.11
C ARG A 160 6.63 -0.46 5.66
N GLN A 161 5.69 -0.37 4.73
CA GLN A 161 5.06 -1.51 4.07
C GLN A 161 6.10 -2.41 3.40
N GLU A 162 7.02 -1.83 2.61
CA GLU A 162 8.09 -2.58 1.95
C GLU A 162 9.07 -3.20 2.94
N LEU A 163 9.40 -2.49 4.01
CA LEU A 163 10.26 -3.03 5.06
C LEU A 163 9.60 -4.23 5.74
N TYR A 164 8.35 -4.10 6.16
CA TYR A 164 7.61 -5.22 6.75
C TYR A 164 7.61 -6.45 5.82
N HIS A 165 7.36 -6.24 4.53
CA HIS A 165 7.42 -7.30 3.52
C HIS A 165 8.80 -7.95 3.43
N SER A 166 9.85 -7.14 3.37
CA SER A 166 11.24 -7.61 3.31
C SER A 166 11.59 -8.50 4.52
N PHE A 167 11.20 -8.08 5.73
CA PHE A 167 11.42 -8.87 6.95
C PHE A 167 10.59 -10.16 6.99
N THR A 168 9.31 -10.09 6.65
CA THR A 168 8.40 -11.24 6.72
C THR A 168 8.71 -12.28 5.65
N LYS A 169 9.04 -11.85 4.42
CA LYS A 169 9.31 -12.73 3.28
C LYS A 169 10.79 -13.01 3.05
N ARG A 170 11.69 -12.40 3.83
CA ARG A 170 13.15 -12.56 3.76
C ARG A 170 13.73 -12.27 2.38
N HIS A 171 13.28 -11.19 1.76
CA HIS A 171 13.81 -10.70 0.48
C HIS A 171 14.31 -9.27 0.64
N PRO A 172 15.24 -8.80 -0.22
CA PRO A 172 15.67 -7.41 -0.17
C PRO A 172 14.51 -6.47 -0.51
N PRO A 173 14.47 -5.25 0.07
CA PRO A 173 13.50 -4.23 -0.32
C PRO A 173 13.59 -3.94 -1.82
N LYS A 174 12.45 -3.99 -2.50
CA LYS A 174 12.30 -3.72 -3.93
C LYS A 174 12.04 -2.23 -4.20
N MET A 175 11.49 -1.52 -3.23
CA MET A 175 11.24 -0.08 -3.34
C MET A 175 12.56 0.70 -3.36
N ILE A 176 12.71 1.58 -4.35
CA ILE A 176 13.91 2.42 -4.46
C ILE A 176 13.79 3.60 -3.51
N LEU A 177 14.75 3.72 -2.59
CA LEU A 177 14.83 4.81 -1.61
C LEU A 177 15.77 5.89 -2.13
N ASP A 178 15.23 7.01 -2.56
CA ASP A 178 16.03 8.18 -2.95
C ASP A 178 16.68 8.81 -1.70
N PRO A 179 18.02 8.92 -1.64
CA PRO A 179 18.72 9.58 -0.53
C PRO A 179 18.25 11.02 -0.29
N GLU A 180 17.76 11.71 -1.32
CA GLU A 180 17.23 13.07 -1.20
C GLU A 180 16.04 13.13 -0.23
N TYR A 181 15.23 12.07 -0.14
CA TYR A 181 14.11 12.02 0.79
C TYR A 181 14.53 11.86 2.26
N GLY A 182 15.79 11.49 2.51
CA GLY A 182 16.41 11.50 3.83
C GLY A 182 16.87 12.87 4.30
N LEU A 183 17.09 13.81 3.37
CA LEU A 183 17.49 15.18 3.66
C LEU A 183 16.29 15.94 4.25
N GLY A 184 16.35 16.26 5.54
CA GLY A 184 15.24 16.90 6.28
C GLY A 184 14.22 15.93 6.88
N ALA A 185 14.46 14.62 6.80
CA ALA A 185 13.63 13.63 7.48
C ALA A 185 13.75 13.72 9.02
N SER A 186 12.64 13.47 9.72
CA SER A 186 12.63 13.37 11.18
C SER A 186 13.55 12.23 11.68
N LYS A 187 14.00 12.28 12.94
CA LYS A 187 14.80 11.19 13.54
C LYS A 187 14.14 9.82 13.37
N ALA A 188 12.82 9.73 13.54
CA ALA A 188 12.07 8.49 13.35
C ALA A 188 12.13 7.99 11.89
N ASN A 189 12.05 8.88 10.91
CA ASN A 189 12.13 8.53 9.50
C ASN A 189 13.57 8.19 9.07
N LYS A 190 14.60 8.80 9.68
CA LYS A 190 16.00 8.39 9.52
C LYS A 190 16.23 6.95 9.98
N ILE A 191 15.63 6.54 11.11
CA ILE A 191 15.67 5.15 11.58
C ILE A 191 15.03 4.22 10.54
N VAL A 192 13.89 4.61 9.96
CA VAL A 192 13.22 3.82 8.90
C VAL A 192 14.15 3.63 7.68
N LEU A 193 14.82 4.69 7.22
CA LEU A 193 15.80 4.59 6.13
C LEU A 193 16.97 3.68 6.49
N HIS A 194 17.50 3.80 7.70
CA HIS A 194 18.58 2.94 8.16
C HIS A 194 18.16 1.47 8.21
N THR A 195 16.97 1.17 8.73
CA THR A 195 16.40 -0.18 8.70
C THR A 195 16.31 -0.73 7.28
N ALA A 196 16.02 0.12 6.30
CA ALA A 196 15.97 -0.31 4.90
C ALA A 196 17.34 -0.61 4.30
N GLN A 197 18.37 0.16 4.67
CA GLN A 197 19.76 -0.14 4.31
C GLN A 197 20.19 -1.49 4.92
N VAL A 198 19.87 -1.72 6.19
CA VAL A 198 20.14 -3.00 6.88
C VAL A 198 19.41 -4.16 6.21
N ALA A 199 18.13 -4.00 5.91
CA ALA A 199 17.33 -5.00 5.19
C ALA A 199 17.92 -5.33 3.82
N LYS A 200 18.29 -4.31 3.04
CA LYS A 200 18.90 -4.50 1.73
C LYS A 200 20.23 -5.23 1.84
N TRP A 201 21.13 -4.77 2.71
CA TRP A 201 22.41 -5.45 2.95
C TRP A 201 22.21 -6.90 3.38
N ARG A 202 21.28 -7.17 4.31
CA ARG A 202 21.06 -8.51 4.88
C ARG A 202 20.56 -9.54 3.86
N TRP A 203 19.73 -9.12 2.90
CA TRP A 203 19.08 -10.05 1.95
C TRP A 203 19.52 -9.86 0.48
N ALA A 204 20.39 -8.88 0.18
CA ALA A 204 21.08 -8.77 -1.09
C ALA A 204 22.40 -9.56 -1.05
N ASP A 205 23.55 -8.90 -1.29
CA ASP A 205 24.85 -9.57 -1.35
C ASP A 205 25.59 -9.62 0.00
N GLY A 206 25.16 -8.82 1.00
CA GLY A 206 25.76 -8.81 2.34
C GLY A 206 27.23 -8.36 2.36
N SER A 207 27.72 -7.75 1.29
CA SER A 207 29.13 -7.40 1.16
C SER A 207 29.50 -6.15 1.97
N GLU A 208 30.73 -6.10 2.48
CA GLU A 208 31.25 -4.90 3.15
C GLU A 208 31.39 -3.71 2.19
N GLN A 209 31.57 -3.98 0.89
CA GLN A 209 31.64 -2.95 -0.15
C GLN A 209 30.27 -2.29 -0.36
N GLU A 210 29.19 -3.06 -0.38
CA GLU A 210 27.83 -2.51 -0.42
C GLU A 210 27.57 -1.68 0.84
N TRP A 211 27.95 -2.19 2.03
CA TRP A 211 27.76 -1.47 3.29
C TRP A 211 28.50 -0.12 3.34
N CYS A 212 29.74 -0.08 2.84
CA CYS A 212 30.55 1.14 2.79
C CYS A 212 30.03 2.17 1.77
N SER A 213 29.24 1.75 0.78
CA SER A 213 28.65 2.63 -0.23
C SER A 213 27.47 3.46 0.29
N TYR A 214 26.88 3.08 1.42
CA TYR A 214 25.77 3.83 2.01
C TYR A 214 26.29 5.07 2.76
N PRO A 215 25.64 6.24 2.58
CA PRO A 215 25.98 7.42 3.35
C PRO A 215 25.77 7.12 4.83
N LYS A 216 26.86 7.11 5.60
CA LYS A 216 26.79 7.02 7.06
C LYS A 216 25.99 8.21 7.54
N THR A 217 24.82 7.94 8.09
CA THR A 217 23.97 8.97 8.67
C THR A 217 24.72 9.54 9.88
N GLY A 218 25.37 10.68 9.67
CA GLY A 218 26.12 11.39 10.72
C GLY A 218 25.21 11.83 11.85
N ASP A 219 25.82 11.84 13.05
CA ASP A 219 25.27 12.12 14.38
C ASP A 219 24.26 13.28 14.49
#